data_AF-A0A7R9MRT0-F1
#
_entry.id   AF-A0A7R9MRT0-F1
#
_cell.length_a   1.000
_cell.length_b   1.000
_cell.length_c   1.000
_cell.angle_alpha   90.00
_cell.angle_beta   90.00
_cell.angle_gamma   90.00
#
_symmetry.space_group_name_H-M   'P 1'
#
loop_
_entity.id
_entity.type
_entity.pdbx_description
1 polymer ?
#
loop_
_entity_poly.entity_id
_entity_poly.type
_entity_poly.pdbx_seq_one_letter_code
_entity_poly.pdbx_strand_id
1 'polypeptide(L)'
;MCKFGKDLGEDSSFALSLNEMGEALREMAEIKYALEDNVKQNFLEPLTHMQSKDLKDVMHHRKKLEGRRLDYDCKKRRKVKGTHITDDEIKLAEDKFEESFNLASMGMHNLLQNDVEQVSQIAALSEALYEYHTQCANILESLTSRLMEQKNESANKNPEPYVPKKLHELNLSEGLGHDDISPGA
;
A
#
# COMPACT_ATOMS: atom_id res chain seq x y z
N MET A 1 6.36 22.69 4.21
CA MET A 1 7.30 23.27 5.20
C MET A 1 8.45 23.97 4.49
N CYS A 2 9.20 23.30 3.62
CA CYS A 2 10.31 23.92 2.87
C CYS A 2 9.96 25.21 2.10
N LYS A 3 8.76 25.30 1.49
CA LYS A 3 8.32 26.52 0.78
C LYS A 3 8.34 27.73 1.71
N PHE A 4 7.60 27.65 2.82
CA PHE A 4 7.51 28.75 3.78
C PHE A 4 8.79 28.98 4.57
N GLY A 5 9.61 27.93 4.77
CA GLY A 5 10.96 28.09 5.31
C GLY A 5 11.82 29.00 4.44
N LYS A 6 11.80 28.82 3.12
CA LYS A 6 12.50 29.73 2.19
C LYS A 6 11.92 31.15 2.21
N ASP A 7 10.59 31.28 2.24
CA ASP A 7 9.92 32.59 2.22
C ASP A 7 10.19 33.41 3.51
N LEU A 8 10.48 32.76 4.65
CA LEU A 8 10.77 33.40 5.93
C LEU A 8 12.19 33.99 6.03
N GLY A 9 13.08 33.66 5.10
CA GLY A 9 14.47 34.10 5.09
C GLY A 9 15.42 33.19 5.90
N GLU A 10 16.66 33.08 5.41
CA GLU A 10 17.66 32.12 5.90
C GLU A 10 18.21 32.45 7.31
N ASP A 11 18.04 33.69 7.77
CA ASP A 11 18.52 34.14 9.08
C ASP A 11 17.63 33.70 10.26
N SER A 12 16.40 33.24 9.95
CA SER A 12 15.44 32.82 10.96
C SER A 12 15.69 31.38 11.38
N SER A 13 15.98 31.17 12.68
CA SER A 13 16.10 29.82 13.24
C SER A 13 14.84 28.98 13.01
N PHE A 14 13.66 29.60 13.01
CA PHE A 14 12.41 28.91 12.71
C PHE A 14 12.33 28.48 11.23
N ALA A 15 12.78 29.34 10.31
CA ALA A 15 12.84 29.01 8.89
C ALA A 15 13.74 27.81 8.60
N LEU A 16 14.92 27.79 9.22
CA LEU A 16 15.86 26.68 9.15
C LEU A 16 15.25 25.39 9.74
N SER A 17 14.59 25.44 10.90
CA SER A 17 13.88 24.28 11.46
C SER A 17 12.75 23.76 10.57
N LEU A 18 12.02 24.66 9.89
CA LEU A 18 10.98 24.29 8.93
C LEU A 18 11.56 23.56 7.71
N ASN A 19 12.76 23.94 7.27
CA ASN A 19 13.45 23.28 6.17
C ASN A 19 13.90 21.88 6.59
N GLU A 20 14.60 21.74 7.73
CA GLU A 20 15.05 20.45 8.30
C GLU A 20 13.89 19.45 8.46
N MET A 21 12.78 19.87 9.08
CA MET A 21 11.60 19.02 9.21
C MET A 21 11.02 18.65 7.84
N GLY A 22 11.00 19.59 6.90
CA GLY A 22 10.48 19.36 5.56
C GLY A 22 11.31 18.36 4.74
N GLU A 23 12.63 18.38 4.90
CA GLU A 23 13.55 17.43 4.27
C GLU A 23 13.40 16.03 4.85
N ALA A 24 13.34 15.90 6.18
CA ALA A 24 13.08 14.62 6.83
C ALA A 24 11.73 14.01 6.41
N LEU A 25 10.68 14.83 6.28
CA LEU A 25 9.38 14.37 5.77
C LEU A 25 9.44 13.91 4.31
N ARG A 26 10.31 14.52 3.48
CA ARG A 26 10.52 14.09 2.09
C ARG A 26 11.25 12.75 2.06
N GLU A 27 12.29 12.57 2.86
CA GLU A 27 13.02 11.31 2.98
C GLU A 27 12.09 10.17 3.46
N MET A 28 11.27 10.42 4.48
CA MET A 28 10.24 9.46 4.93
C MET A 28 9.20 9.14 3.85
N ALA A 29 8.87 10.08 2.97
CA ALA A 29 7.96 9.82 1.85
C ALA A 29 8.59 8.88 0.82
N GLU A 30 9.89 9.02 0.54
CA GLU A 30 10.62 8.11 -0.35
C GLU A 30 10.63 6.68 0.20
N ILE A 31 10.89 6.51 1.50
CA ILE A 31 10.81 5.20 2.17
C ILE A 31 9.38 4.66 2.13
N LYS A 32 8.37 5.53 2.28
CA LYS A 32 6.96 5.12 2.18
C LYS A 32 6.63 4.57 0.78
N TYR A 33 7.14 5.17 -0.28
CA TYR A 33 6.96 4.65 -1.63
C TYR A 33 7.67 3.31 -1.82
N ALA A 34 8.89 3.15 -1.29
CA ALA A 34 9.59 1.86 -1.31
C ALA A 34 8.81 0.76 -0.56
N LEU A 35 8.17 1.09 0.57
CA LEU A 35 7.27 0.17 1.28
C LEU A 35 6.07 -0.21 0.41
N GLU A 36 5.42 0.75 -0.25
CA GLU A 36 4.25 0.50 -1.11
C GLU A 36 4.59 -0.48 -2.24
N ASP A 37 5.72 -0.25 -2.92
CA ASP A 37 6.18 -1.12 -4.00
C ASP A 37 6.51 -2.52 -3.47
N ASN A 38 7.20 -2.63 -2.34
CA ASN A 38 7.54 -3.91 -1.73
C ASN A 38 6.27 -4.69 -1.32
N VAL A 39 5.35 -4.07 -0.58
CA VAL A 39 4.10 -4.71 -0.14
C VAL A 39 3.25 -5.13 -1.34
N LYS A 40 3.20 -4.30 -2.39
CA LYS A 40 2.48 -4.65 -3.61
C LYS A 40 3.04 -5.91 -4.25
N GLN A 41 4.35 -5.96 -4.48
CA GLN A 41 5.01 -7.05 -5.20
C GLN A 41 5.09 -8.35 -4.37
N ASN A 42 5.42 -8.25 -3.08
CA ASN A 42 5.76 -9.41 -2.27
C ASN A 42 4.59 -9.94 -1.42
N PHE A 43 3.50 -9.18 -1.30
CA PHE A 43 2.34 -9.59 -0.52
C PHE A 43 1.03 -9.53 -1.33
N LEU A 44 0.69 -8.38 -1.92
CA LEU A 44 -0.62 -8.21 -2.57
C LEU A 44 -0.72 -8.97 -3.91
N GLU A 45 0.30 -8.91 -4.75
CA GLU A 45 0.31 -9.63 -6.04
C GLU A 45 0.24 -11.16 -5.87
N PRO A 46 1.02 -11.79 -4.95
CA PRO A 46 0.88 -13.22 -4.64
C PRO A 46 -0.52 -13.61 -4.15
N LEU A 47 -1.12 -12.84 -3.23
CA LEU A 47 -2.48 -13.10 -2.76
C LEU A 47 -3.51 -12.95 -3.88
N THR A 48 -3.33 -11.95 -4.74
CA THR A 48 -4.18 -11.75 -5.91
C THR A 48 -4.05 -12.91 -6.89
N HIS A 49 -2.86 -13.46 -7.10
CA HIS A 49 -2.63 -14.65 -7.92
C HIS A 49 -3.40 -15.86 -7.37
N MET A 50 -3.23 -16.14 -6.08
CA MET A 50 -3.90 -17.24 -5.40
C MET A 50 -5.43 -17.13 -5.50
N GLN A 51 -5.97 -15.92 -5.32
CA GLN A 51 -7.41 -15.68 -5.43
C GLN A 51 -7.92 -15.82 -6.86
N SER A 52 -7.27 -15.16 -7.81
CA SER A 52 -7.76 -15.04 -9.19
C SER A 52 -7.54 -16.29 -10.03
N LYS A 53 -6.59 -17.15 -9.63
CA LYS A 53 -6.21 -18.37 -10.34
C LYS A 53 -6.47 -19.61 -9.50
N ASP A 54 -5.68 -19.87 -8.46
CA ASP A 54 -5.68 -21.17 -7.78
C ASP A 54 -7.03 -21.49 -7.13
N LEU A 55 -7.58 -20.54 -6.36
CA LEU A 55 -8.90 -20.67 -5.76
C LEU A 55 -10.00 -20.79 -6.82
N LYS A 56 -9.89 -20.03 -7.91
CA LYS A 56 -10.86 -20.03 -9.00
C LYS A 56 -10.88 -21.38 -9.75
N ASP A 57 -9.72 -21.96 -9.98
CA ASP A 57 -9.57 -23.27 -10.62
C ASP A 57 -10.14 -24.38 -9.73
N VAL A 58 -9.84 -24.36 -8.42
CA VAL A 58 -10.45 -25.28 -7.45
C VAL A 58 -11.97 -25.15 -7.44
N MET A 59 -12.50 -23.92 -7.41
CA MET A 59 -13.95 -23.69 -7.47
C MET A 59 -14.56 -24.22 -8.78
N HIS A 60 -13.88 -24.06 -9.91
CA HIS A 60 -14.32 -24.59 -11.19
C HIS A 60 -14.41 -26.13 -11.17
N HIS A 61 -13.36 -26.80 -10.70
CA HIS A 61 -13.34 -28.27 -10.59
C HIS A 61 -14.41 -28.79 -9.64
N ARG A 62 -14.62 -28.12 -8.49
CA ARG A 62 -15.68 -28.49 -7.54
C ARG A 62 -17.08 -28.36 -8.14
N LYS A 63 -17.35 -27.30 -8.90
CA LYS A 63 -18.64 -27.12 -9.60
C LYS A 63 -18.86 -28.21 -10.65
N LYS A 64 -17.82 -28.56 -11.42
CA LYS A 64 -17.88 -29.63 -12.42
C LYS A 64 -18.13 -30.99 -11.77
N LEU A 65 -17.44 -31.27 -10.66
CA LEU A 65 -17.61 -32.47 -9.85
C LEU A 65 -19.06 -32.62 -9.37
N GLU A 66 -19.65 -31.56 -8.82
CA GLU A 66 -21.04 -31.58 -8.37
C GLU A 66 -22.01 -31.92 -9.51
N GLY A 67 -21.81 -31.32 -10.69
CA GLY A 67 -22.59 -31.66 -11.88
C GLY A 67 -22.46 -33.12 -12.32
N ARG A 68 -21.23 -33.68 -12.30
CA ARG A 68 -20.98 -35.09 -12.65
C ARG A 68 -21.59 -36.06 -11.65
N ARG A 69 -21.50 -35.74 -10.35
CA ARG A 69 -22.15 -36.52 -9.28
C ARG A 69 -23.66 -36.62 -9.52
N LEU A 70 -24.32 -35.49 -9.79
CA LEU A 70 -25.76 -35.45 -10.03
C LEU A 70 -26.17 -36.23 -11.29
N ASP A 71 -25.38 -36.16 -12.37
CA ASP A 71 -25.61 -36.95 -13.59
C ASP A 71 -25.52 -38.46 -13.31
N TYR A 72 -24.44 -38.90 -12.66
CA TYR A 72 -24.27 -40.30 -12.25
C TYR A 72 -25.42 -40.78 -11.36
N ASP A 73 -25.78 -40.00 -10.32
CA ASP A 73 -26.89 -40.31 -9.42
C ASP A 73 -28.24 -40.40 -10.15
N CYS A 74 -28.47 -39.55 -11.14
CA CYS A 74 -29.69 -39.55 -11.95
C CYS A 74 -29.78 -40.80 -12.82
N LYS A 75 -28.71 -41.13 -13.56
CA LYS A 75 -28.64 -42.31 -14.43
C LYS A 75 -28.77 -43.61 -13.64
N LYS A 76 -28.08 -43.71 -12.50
CA LYS A 76 -28.18 -44.86 -11.60
C LYS A 76 -29.61 -45.08 -11.09
N ARG A 77 -30.29 -44.01 -10.65
CA ARG A 77 -31.71 -44.07 -10.23
C ARG A 77 -32.65 -44.45 -11.37
N ARG A 78 -32.42 -43.95 -12.58
CA ARG A 78 -33.23 -44.25 -13.76
C ARG A 78 -33.11 -45.70 -14.22
N LYS A 79 -31.90 -46.29 -14.18
CA LYS A 79 -31.72 -47.73 -14.43
C LYS A 79 -32.48 -48.61 -13.44
N VAL A 80 -32.45 -48.28 -12.13
CA VAL A 80 -33.24 -49.00 -11.11
C VAL A 80 -34.75 -48.90 -11.38
N LYS A 81 -35.22 -47.78 -11.94
CA LYS A 81 -36.62 -47.58 -12.34
C LYS A 81 -37.01 -48.27 -13.66
N GLY A 82 -36.13 -49.05 -14.27
CA GLY A 82 -36.41 -49.80 -15.49
C GLY A 82 -36.46 -48.96 -16.77
N THR A 83 -35.89 -47.74 -16.78
CA THR A 83 -35.74 -46.98 -18.03
C THR A 83 -34.62 -47.55 -18.89
N HIS A 84 -34.67 -47.34 -20.22
CA HIS A 84 -33.62 -47.70 -21.17
C HIS A 84 -32.34 -46.86 -21.00
N ILE A 85 -31.61 -47.07 -19.90
CA ILE A 85 -30.23 -46.60 -19.72
C ILE A 85 -29.33 -47.83 -19.72
N THR A 86 -28.27 -47.79 -20.51
CA THR A 86 -27.34 -48.92 -20.63
C THR A 86 -26.28 -48.90 -19.52
N ASP A 87 -25.65 -50.06 -19.32
CA ASP A 87 -24.57 -50.22 -18.35
C ASP A 87 -23.35 -49.38 -18.75
N ASP A 88 -23.09 -49.26 -20.05
CA ASP A 88 -22.03 -48.42 -20.61
C ASP A 88 -22.26 -46.93 -20.34
N GLU A 89 -23.52 -46.47 -20.40
CA GLU A 89 -23.85 -45.06 -20.09
C GLU A 89 -23.64 -44.71 -18.62
N ILE A 90 -23.88 -45.66 -17.71
CA ILE A 90 -23.61 -45.49 -16.28
C ILE A 90 -22.11 -45.51 -16.02
N LYS A 91 -21.40 -46.48 -16.60
CA LYS A 91 -19.94 -46.59 -16.46
C LYS A 91 -19.24 -45.34 -16.95
N LEU A 92 -19.65 -44.81 -18.12
CA LEU A 92 -19.13 -43.54 -18.63
C LEU A 92 -19.42 -42.34 -17.71
N ALA A 93 -20.58 -42.34 -17.03
CA ALA A 93 -20.91 -41.29 -16.06
C ALA A 93 -20.08 -41.41 -14.78
N GLU A 94 -19.81 -42.63 -14.35
CA GLU A 94 -18.93 -42.96 -13.22
C GLU A 94 -17.50 -42.52 -13.50
N ASP A 95 -16.92 -42.90 -14.64
CA ASP A 95 -15.57 -42.54 -15.05
C ASP A 95 -15.39 -41.00 -15.08
N LYS A 96 -16.38 -40.26 -15.61
CA LYS A 96 -16.36 -38.79 -15.64
C LYS A 96 -16.50 -38.16 -14.26
N PHE A 97 -17.23 -38.81 -13.36
CA PHE A 97 -17.37 -38.37 -11.97
C PHE A 97 -16.06 -38.59 -11.22
N GLU A 98 -15.44 -39.75 -11.35
CA GLU A 98 -14.13 -40.08 -10.78
C GLU A 98 -13.02 -39.14 -11.30
N GLU A 99 -12.96 -38.89 -12.60
CA GLU A 99 -12.02 -37.93 -13.19
C GLU A 99 -12.18 -36.53 -12.57
N SER A 100 -13.43 -36.06 -12.44
CA SER A 100 -13.71 -34.74 -11.85
C SER A 100 -13.42 -34.72 -10.35
N PHE A 101 -13.56 -35.85 -9.66
CA PHE A 101 -13.24 -36.00 -8.24
C PHE A 101 -11.74 -35.88 -8.03
N ASN A 102 -10.94 -36.61 -8.80
CA ASN A 102 -9.49 -36.58 -8.72
C ASN A 102 -8.94 -35.17 -9.03
N LEU A 103 -9.47 -34.49 -10.06
CA LEU A 103 -9.08 -33.11 -10.37
C LEU A 103 -9.40 -32.13 -9.23
N ALA A 104 -10.61 -32.18 -8.67
CA ALA A 104 -11.00 -31.33 -7.56
C ALA A 104 -10.19 -31.63 -6.29
N SER A 105 -9.99 -32.92 -5.97
CA SER A 105 -9.24 -33.36 -4.80
C SER A 105 -7.77 -32.95 -4.88
N MET A 106 -7.13 -33.15 -6.04
CA MET A 106 -5.75 -32.74 -6.28
C MET A 106 -5.59 -31.22 -6.21
N GLY A 107 -6.50 -30.46 -6.83
CA GLY A 107 -6.48 -28.99 -6.74
C GLY A 107 -6.61 -28.49 -5.30
N MET A 108 -7.53 -29.07 -4.51
CA MET A 108 -7.68 -28.75 -3.09
C MET A 108 -6.43 -29.13 -2.28
N HIS A 109 -5.83 -30.29 -2.55
CA HIS A 109 -4.62 -30.73 -1.88
C HIS A 109 -3.47 -29.77 -2.13
N ASN A 110 -3.21 -29.41 -3.39
CA ASN A 110 -2.12 -28.50 -3.75
C ASN A 110 -2.30 -27.11 -3.11
N LEU A 111 -3.53 -26.59 -3.10
CA LEU A 111 -3.83 -25.32 -2.45
C LEU A 111 -3.54 -25.35 -0.93
N LEU A 112 -3.86 -26.46 -0.27
CA LEU A 112 -3.65 -26.64 1.17
C LEU A 112 -2.22 -27.06 1.55
N GLN A 113 -1.43 -27.58 0.62
CA GLN A 113 -0.02 -27.88 0.87
C GLN A 113 0.88 -26.64 0.72
N ASN A 114 0.32 -25.50 0.35
CA ASN A 114 1.07 -24.27 0.10
C ASN A 114 1.24 -23.36 1.34
N ASP A 115 1.09 -23.93 2.54
CA ASP A 115 1.18 -23.21 3.82
C ASP A 115 2.53 -22.49 3.99
N VAL A 116 3.62 -23.08 3.49
CA VAL A 116 4.96 -22.46 3.54
C VAL A 116 5.00 -21.15 2.77
N GLU A 117 4.42 -21.13 1.55
CA GLU A 117 4.36 -19.91 0.73
C GLU A 117 3.47 -18.84 1.39
N GLN A 118 2.32 -19.25 1.96
CA GLN A 118 1.40 -18.34 2.65
C GLN A 118 2.05 -17.71 3.90
N VAL A 119 2.73 -18.52 4.71
CA VAL A 119 3.49 -18.03 5.88
C VAL A 119 4.63 -17.11 5.42
N SER A 120 5.32 -17.45 4.33
CA SER A 120 6.37 -16.61 3.76
C SER A 120 5.84 -15.24 3.30
N GLN A 121 4.64 -15.18 2.71
CA GLN A 121 4.01 -13.93 2.29
C GLN A 121 3.68 -13.03 3.49
N ILE A 122 3.15 -13.61 4.58
CA ILE A 122 2.88 -12.87 5.82
C ILE A 122 4.19 -12.37 6.46
N ALA A 123 5.23 -13.22 6.48
CA ALA A 123 6.54 -12.85 6.98
C ALA A 123 7.13 -11.67 6.19
N ALA A 124 7.04 -11.70 4.85
CA ALA A 124 7.50 -10.61 3.99
C ALA A 124 6.78 -9.28 4.29
N LEU A 125 5.46 -9.31 4.54
CA LEU A 125 4.73 -8.12 4.97
C LEU A 125 5.25 -7.57 6.31
N SER A 126 5.47 -8.46 7.29
CA SER A 126 5.99 -8.07 8.60
C SER A 126 7.39 -7.46 8.50
N GLU A 127 8.25 -8.04 7.68
CA GLU A 127 9.62 -7.55 7.45
C GLU A 127 9.60 -6.18 6.77
N ALA A 128 8.78 -6.00 5.73
CA ALA A 128 8.65 -4.73 5.02
C ALA A 128 8.17 -3.59 5.95
N LEU A 129 7.17 -3.88 6.79
CA LEU A 129 6.67 -2.91 7.78
C LEU A 129 7.72 -2.59 8.85
N TYR A 130 8.41 -3.61 9.35
CA TYR A 130 9.48 -3.43 10.33
C TYR A 130 10.60 -2.54 9.78
N GLU A 131 11.05 -2.80 8.55
CA GLU A 131 12.09 -2.03 7.89
C GLU A 131 11.66 -0.58 7.66
N TYR A 132 10.44 -0.35 7.14
CA TYR A 132 9.87 0.99 6.97
C TYR A 132 9.87 1.79 8.28
N HIS A 133 9.36 1.18 9.36
CA HIS A 133 9.28 1.86 10.65
C HIS A 133 10.66 2.11 11.26
N THR A 134 11.61 1.19 11.08
CA THR A 134 12.99 1.34 11.54
C THR A 134 13.67 2.52 10.84
N GLN A 135 13.58 2.60 9.50
CA GLN A 135 14.17 3.72 8.76
C GLN A 135 13.51 5.07 9.12
N CYS A 136 12.18 5.09 9.27
CA CYS A 136 11.47 6.29 9.74
C CYS A 136 11.93 6.74 11.14
N ALA A 137 12.12 5.78 12.06
CA ALA A 137 12.61 6.08 13.40
C ALA A 137 14.02 6.68 13.37
N ASN A 138 14.92 6.14 12.55
CA ASN A 138 16.30 6.64 12.40
C ASN A 138 16.33 8.08 11.84
N ILE A 139 15.48 8.39 10.86
CA ILE A 139 15.35 9.76 10.32
C ILE A 139 14.88 10.72 11.41
N LEU A 140 13.84 10.35 12.15
CA LEU A 140 13.26 11.18 13.19
C LEU A 140 14.22 11.36 14.38
N GLU A 141 15.01 10.34 14.73
CA GLU A 141 16.04 10.42 15.76
C GLU A 141 17.12 11.44 15.37
N SER A 142 17.62 11.35 14.14
CA SER A 142 18.61 12.27 13.59
C SER A 142 18.06 13.71 13.53
N LEU A 143 16.84 13.89 13.04
CA LEU A 143 16.17 15.19 13.00
C LEU A 143 15.96 15.78 14.40
N THR A 144 15.49 14.96 15.35
CA THR A 144 15.24 15.41 16.73
C THR A 144 16.51 15.94 17.37
N SER A 145 17.64 15.27 17.14
CA SER A 145 18.95 15.70 17.61
C SER A 145 19.31 17.08 17.04
N ARG A 146 19.19 17.27 15.71
CA ARG A 146 19.46 18.57 15.06
C ARG A 146 18.55 19.69 15.53
N LEU A 147 17.24 19.42 15.68
CA LEU A 147 16.28 20.43 16.14
C LEU A 147 16.51 20.83 17.61
N MET A 148 16.96 19.90 18.46
CA MET A 148 17.30 20.21 19.85
C MET A 148 18.56 21.10 19.94
N GLU A 149 19.58 20.83 19.13
CA GLU A 149 20.76 21.69 19.02
C GLU A 149 20.37 23.09 18.57
N GLN A 150 19.61 23.20 17.47
CA GLN A 150 19.13 24.48 16.95
C GLN A 150 18.26 25.26 17.93
N LYS A 151 17.42 24.57 18.70
CA LYS A 151 16.64 25.18 19.78
C LYS A 151 17.57 25.79 20.84
N ASN A 152 18.60 25.07 21.27
CA ASN A 152 19.54 25.54 22.27
C ASN A 152 20.35 26.74 21.77
N GLU A 153 20.84 26.71 20.53
CA GLU A 153 21.52 27.84 19.90
C GLU A 153 20.63 29.09 19.82
N SER A 154 19.36 28.89 19.43
CA SER A 154 18.39 29.98 19.33
C SER A 154 18.05 30.58 20.70
N ALA A 155 18.02 29.77 21.76
CA ALA A 155 17.81 30.24 23.13
C ALA A 155 19.03 31.03 23.67
N ASN A 156 20.23 30.73 23.17
CA ASN A 156 21.47 31.40 23.58
C ASN A 156 21.78 32.67 22.76
N LYS A 157 21.05 32.94 21.67
CA LYS A 157 21.19 34.21 20.93
C LYS A 157 20.71 35.38 21.79
N ASN A 158 21.59 36.35 22.01
CA ASN A 158 21.21 37.61 22.65
C ASN A 158 20.19 38.34 21.76
N PRO A 159 19.05 38.81 22.30
CA PRO A 159 18.11 39.61 21.53
C PRO A 159 18.80 40.90 21.07
N GLU A 160 18.82 41.16 19.77
CA GLU A 160 19.19 42.50 19.31
C GLU A 160 18.14 43.50 19.80
N PRO A 161 18.57 44.64 20.37
CA PRO A 161 17.63 45.68 20.78
C PRO A 161 16.87 46.17 19.55
N TYR A 162 15.54 46.22 19.65
CA TYR A 162 14.71 46.72 18.58
C TYR A 162 15.04 48.20 18.30
N VAL A 163 15.55 48.47 17.10
CA VAL A 163 15.73 49.82 16.58
C VAL A 163 14.65 50.06 15.52
N PRO A 164 13.66 50.94 15.78
CA PRO A 164 12.64 51.27 14.79
C PRO A 164 13.28 51.81 13.51
N LYS A 165 13.01 51.18 12.38
CA LYS A 165 13.40 51.70 11.07
C LYS A 165 12.61 52.98 10.76
N LYS A 166 13.28 53.99 10.24
CA LYS A 166 12.62 55.23 9.80
C LYS A 166 11.89 55.00 8.49
N LEU A 167 10.85 55.79 8.23
CA LEU A 167 10.00 55.63 7.04
C LEU A 167 10.78 55.69 5.72
N HIS A 168 11.87 56.46 5.65
CA HIS A 168 12.73 56.57 4.46
C HIS A 168 13.70 55.39 4.29
N GLU A 169 13.90 54.56 5.33
CA GLU A 169 14.72 53.33 5.29
C GLU A 169 13.89 52.12 4.82
N LEU A 170 12.57 52.27 4.78
CA LEU A 170 11.66 51.31 4.20
C LEU A 170 11.56 51.66 2.70
N ASN A 171 12.22 50.89 1.83
CA ASN A 171 12.17 51.02 0.36
C ASN A 171 10.75 50.71 -0.18
N LEU A 172 9.76 51.52 0.23
CA LEU A 172 8.33 51.36 -0.08
C LEU A 172 7.99 51.78 -1.53
N SER A 173 8.95 52.29 -2.29
CA SER A 173 8.75 52.86 -3.63
C SER A 173 8.71 51.86 -4.78
N GLU A 174 9.02 50.57 -4.56
CA GLU A 174 9.07 49.57 -5.65
C GLU A 174 7.86 48.63 -5.72
N GLY A 175 6.89 48.71 -4.79
CA GLY A 175 5.80 47.74 -4.69
C GLY A 175 4.37 48.27 -4.78
N LEU A 176 4.15 49.59 -4.68
CA LEU A 176 2.82 50.17 -4.85
C LEU A 176 2.63 50.55 -6.31
N GLY A 177 2.22 49.55 -7.10
CA GLY A 177 1.62 49.77 -8.40
C GLY A 177 0.58 50.89 -8.30
N HIS A 178 0.71 51.84 -9.20
CA HIS A 178 -0.18 52.95 -9.41
C HIS A 178 -1.56 52.42 -9.82
N ASP A 179 -2.37 51.95 -8.88
CA ASP A 179 -3.79 51.69 -9.13
C ASP A 179 -4.49 53.05 -9.22
N ASP A 180 -4.64 53.50 -10.46
CA ASP A 180 -5.55 54.55 -10.89
C ASP A 180 -6.93 54.34 -10.27
N ILE A 181 -7.31 55.20 -9.33
CA ILE A 181 -8.72 55.52 -9.09
C ILE A 181 -8.87 57.02 -9.33
N SER A 182 -9.07 57.33 -10.60
CA SER A 182 -9.60 58.62 -11.03
C SER A 182 -11.03 58.76 -10.49
N PRO A 183 -11.39 59.83 -9.74
CA PRO A 183 -12.77 60.09 -9.41
C PRO A 183 -13.44 60.71 -10.63
N GLY A 184 -14.34 59.96 -11.26
CA GLY A 184 -15.20 60.46 -12.33
C GLY A 184 -16.04 61.64 -11.84
N ALA A 185 -15.98 62.74 -12.60
CA ALA A 185 -16.94 63.83 -12.62
C ALA A 185 -17.63 63.83 -14.01
#